data_AF-A0A259LPX3-F1
#
_entry.id   AF-A0A259LPX3-F1
#
_cell.length_a   1.000
_cell.length_b   1.000
_cell.length_c   1.000
_cell.angle_alpha   90.00
_cell.angle_beta   90.00
_cell.angle_gamma   90.00
#
_symmetry.space_group_name_H-M   'P 1'
#
loop_
_entity.id
_entity.type
_entity.pdbx_description
1 polymer ?
#
loop_
_entity_poly.entity_id
_entity_poly.type
_entity_poly.pdbx_seq_one_letter_code
_entity_poly.pdbx_strand_id
1 'polypeptide(L)'
;MSDLTVTKTRLFQGIWEGVVTGGTSGKRPAIAVTHLEQPVPGADLVDTGTGVWNLRIPIPRDALSDGIHTFLIRNVETGETLDSFAILAGEALADDIRAEMDLLREELDLLKRAFRRHCLETM
;
A
#
# COMPACT_ATOMS: atom_id res chain seq x y z
N MET A 1 -16.84 -2.10 -7.88
CA MET A 1 -16.24 -2.05 -6.54
C MET A 1 -16.47 -3.39 -5.91
N SER A 2 -15.41 -4.11 -5.62
CA SER A 2 -15.51 -5.30 -4.80
C SER A 2 -15.71 -4.88 -3.35
N ASP A 3 -16.55 -5.62 -2.62
CA ASP A 3 -16.80 -5.41 -1.19
C ASP A 3 -15.68 -6.00 -0.33
N LEU A 4 -14.46 -6.07 -0.87
CA LEU A 4 -13.31 -6.66 -0.20
C LEU A 4 -12.46 -5.54 0.39
N THR A 5 -12.13 -5.68 1.67
CA THR A 5 -11.23 -4.78 2.38
C THR A 5 -10.04 -5.55 2.89
N VAL A 6 -8.84 -5.02 2.68
CA VAL A 6 -7.59 -5.55 3.23
C VAL A 6 -7.13 -4.60 4.33
N THR A 7 -6.82 -5.14 5.50
CA THR A 7 -6.35 -4.38 6.66
C THR A 7 -5.05 -4.98 7.17
N LYS A 8 -3.96 -4.21 7.13
CA LYS A 8 -2.66 -4.64 7.66
C LYS A 8 -2.75 -4.94 9.16
N THR A 9 -2.15 -6.05 9.60
CA THR A 9 -1.99 -6.38 11.02
C THR A 9 -0.56 -6.15 11.49
N ARG A 10 0.45 -6.67 10.76
CA ARG A 10 1.87 -6.45 11.08
C ARG A 10 2.79 -6.80 9.91
N LEU A 11 4.07 -6.48 10.07
CA LEU A 11 5.17 -7.00 9.27
C LEU A 11 6.19 -7.58 10.24
N PHE A 12 6.42 -8.89 10.20
CA PHE A 12 7.30 -9.58 11.15
C PHE A 12 8.07 -10.71 10.47
N GLN A 13 9.38 -10.79 10.73
CA GLN A 13 10.29 -11.81 10.15
C GLN A 13 10.18 -11.96 8.62
N GLY A 14 10.06 -10.83 7.91
CA GLY A 14 9.94 -10.82 6.45
C GLY A 14 8.59 -11.31 5.92
N ILE A 15 7.56 -11.37 6.77
CA ILE A 15 6.19 -11.70 6.37
C ILE A 15 5.30 -10.50 6.69
N TRP A 16 4.72 -9.92 5.64
CA TRP A 16 3.63 -8.97 5.79
C TRP A 16 2.35 -9.75 6.06
N GLU A 17 1.59 -9.33 7.06
CA GLU A 17 0.35 -9.96 7.46
C GLU A 17 -0.79 -8.94 7.47
N GLY A 18 -1.95 -9.38 7.02
CA GLY A 18 -3.17 -8.60 6.98
C GLY A 18 -4.39 -9.48 7.08
N VAL A 19 -5.53 -8.84 7.28
CA VAL A 19 -6.84 -9.46 7.35
C VAL A 19 -7.66 -8.98 6.16
N VAL A 20 -8.33 -9.92 5.49
CA VAL A 20 -9.25 -9.64 4.39
C VAL A 20 -10.67 -9.92 4.88
N THR A 21 -11.55 -8.94 4.71
CA THR A 21 -12.96 -9.02 5.08
C THR A 21 -13.87 -8.65 3.92
N GLY A 22 -15.14 -9.07 4.02
CA GLY A 22 -16.18 -8.76 3.04
C GLY A 22 -16.21 -9.76 1.88
N GLY A 23 -16.97 -9.43 0.83
CA GLY A 23 -17.25 -10.35 -0.27
C GLY A 23 -18.33 -11.40 0.05
N THR A 24 -18.46 -12.40 -0.81
CA THR A 24 -19.53 -13.41 -0.69
C THR A 24 -19.22 -14.43 0.41
N SER A 25 -20.12 -14.56 1.38
CA SER A 25 -20.00 -15.52 2.48
C SER A 25 -19.70 -16.95 1.97
N GLY A 26 -18.67 -17.58 2.52
CA GLY A 26 -18.26 -18.94 2.20
C GLY A 26 -17.45 -19.11 0.90
N LYS A 27 -17.20 -18.05 0.12
CA LYS A 27 -16.33 -18.09 -1.07
C LYS A 27 -14.96 -17.51 -0.73
N ARG A 28 -13.89 -18.22 -1.09
CA ARG A 28 -12.51 -17.72 -0.98
C ARG A 28 -12.31 -16.50 -1.89
N PRO A 29 -11.87 -15.34 -1.38
CA PRO A 29 -11.52 -14.18 -2.20
C PRO A 29 -10.38 -14.52 -3.16
N ALA A 30 -10.52 -14.12 -4.43
CA ALA A 30 -9.46 -14.25 -5.43
C ALA A 30 -8.52 -13.05 -5.33
N ILE A 31 -7.48 -13.17 -4.50
CA ILE A 31 -6.48 -12.12 -4.28
C ILE A 31 -5.16 -12.50 -4.95
N ALA A 32 -4.57 -11.56 -5.67
CA ALA A 32 -3.22 -11.65 -6.19
C ALA A 32 -2.35 -10.57 -5.52
N VAL A 33 -1.10 -10.94 -5.26
CA VAL A 33 -0.09 -10.00 -4.77
C VAL A 33 1.01 -9.89 -5.81
N THR A 34 1.33 -8.67 -6.22
CA THR A 34 2.37 -8.42 -7.21
C THR A 34 3.42 -7.42 -6.71
N HIS A 35 4.64 -7.60 -7.20
CA HIS A 35 5.78 -6.69 -7.06
C HIS A 35 6.39 -6.50 -8.44
N LEU A 36 6.52 -5.25 -8.90
CA LEU A 36 6.94 -4.94 -10.29
C LEU A 36 6.12 -5.71 -11.34
N GLU A 37 4.80 -5.79 -11.12
CA GLU A 37 3.84 -6.54 -11.94
C GLU A 37 4.05 -8.06 -11.98
N GLN A 38 5.04 -8.59 -11.25
CA GLN A 38 5.29 -10.02 -11.13
C GLN A 38 4.61 -10.59 -9.87
N PRO A 39 4.01 -11.80 -9.92
CA PRO A 39 3.42 -12.43 -8.76
C PRO A 39 4.44 -12.65 -7.64
N VAL A 40 4.08 -12.33 -6.40
CA VAL A 40 4.90 -12.63 -5.22
C VAL A 40 4.75 -14.12 -4.85
N PRO A 41 5.82 -14.92 -4.94
CA PRO A 41 5.74 -16.34 -4.61
C PRO A 41 5.44 -16.55 -3.12
N GLY A 42 4.57 -17.50 -2.79
CA GLY A 42 4.26 -17.87 -1.40
C GLY A 42 3.30 -16.93 -0.67
N ALA A 43 2.71 -15.95 -1.36
CA ALA A 43 1.55 -15.24 -0.83
C ALA A 43 0.40 -16.23 -0.61
N ASP A 44 -0.15 -16.25 0.60
CA ASP A 44 -1.18 -17.20 1.00
C ASP A 44 -2.33 -16.51 1.73
N LEU A 45 -3.52 -17.08 1.59
CA LEU A 45 -4.77 -16.58 2.16
C LEU A 45 -5.47 -17.71 2.91
N VAL A 46 -5.46 -17.64 4.23
CA VAL A 46 -5.92 -18.71 5.14
C VAL A 46 -7.27 -18.34 5.74
N ASP A 47 -8.26 -19.23 5.64
CA ASP A 47 -9.58 -19.02 6.25
C ASP A 47 -9.51 -19.09 7.77
N THR A 48 -10.13 -18.13 8.47
CA THR A 48 -10.26 -18.17 9.93
C THR A 48 -11.54 -18.84 10.40
N GLY A 49 -12.41 -19.27 9.48
CA GLY A 49 -13.69 -19.94 9.76
C GLY A 49 -14.84 -18.98 10.10
N THR A 50 -14.62 -17.67 10.02
CA THR A 50 -15.60 -16.64 10.41
C THR A 50 -15.92 -15.68 9.27
N GLY A 51 -15.71 -16.09 8.01
CA GLY A 51 -15.83 -15.19 6.84
C GLY A 51 -14.73 -14.13 6.77
N VAL A 52 -13.62 -14.38 7.46
CA VAL A 52 -12.43 -13.53 7.54
C VAL A 52 -11.24 -14.36 7.08
N TRP A 53 -10.30 -13.73 6.39
CA TRP A 53 -9.14 -14.42 5.86
C TRP A 53 -7.84 -13.75 6.30
N ASN A 54 -6.87 -14.55 6.75
CA ASN A 54 -5.53 -14.09 7.05
C ASN A 54 -4.68 -14.13 5.78
N LEU A 55 -4.27 -12.95 5.31
CA LEU A 55 -3.36 -12.78 4.18
C LEU A 55 -1.92 -12.72 4.70
N ARG A 56 -1.05 -13.59 4.18
CA ARG A 56 0.37 -13.65 4.52
C ARG A 56 1.18 -13.51 3.24
N ILE A 57 2.07 -12.54 3.21
CA ILE A 57 2.86 -12.18 2.04
C ILE A 57 4.33 -12.22 2.45
N PRO A 58 5.09 -13.26 2.05
CA PRO A 58 6.53 -13.28 2.27
C PRO A 58 7.17 -12.20 1.39
N ILE A 59 8.06 -11.41 1.99
CA ILE A 59 8.82 -10.40 1.25
C ILE A 59 9.95 -11.12 0.50
N PRO A 60 9.97 -11.07 -0.84
CA PRO A 60 11.04 -11.67 -1.63
C PRO A 60 12.39 -11.05 -1.27
N ARG A 61 13.46 -11.87 -1.23
CA ARG A 61 14.81 -11.40 -0.83
C ARG A 61 15.39 -10.41 -1.82
N ASP A 62 15.06 -10.59 -3.10
CA ASP A 62 15.36 -9.69 -4.20
C ASP A 62 14.64 -8.33 -4.10
N ALA A 63 13.55 -8.24 -3.34
CA ALA A 63 12.90 -6.98 -3.01
C ALA A 63 13.50 -6.28 -1.77
N LEU A 64 14.48 -6.89 -1.10
CA LEU A 64 15.24 -6.27 0.00
C LEU A 64 16.50 -5.60 -0.56
N SER A 65 16.32 -4.62 -1.44
CA SER A 65 17.38 -3.82 -2.04
C SER A 65 17.16 -2.32 -1.81
N ASP A 66 18.18 -1.52 -2.11
CA ASP A 66 18.12 -0.07 -1.95
C ASP A 66 16.94 0.53 -2.74
N GLY A 67 16.20 1.43 -2.09
CA GLY A 67 15.07 2.15 -2.67
C GLY A 67 13.71 1.77 -2.05
N ILE A 68 12.65 2.04 -2.82
CA ILE A 68 11.26 1.73 -2.47
C ILE A 68 10.77 0.57 -3.32
N HIS A 69 10.29 -0.48 -2.67
CA HIS A 69 9.64 -1.62 -3.31
C HIS A 69 8.16 -1.65 -2.93
N THR A 70 7.30 -1.34 -3.89
CA THR A 70 5.84 -1.30 -3.70
C THR A 70 5.20 -2.62 -4.13
N PHE A 71 4.40 -3.17 -3.23
CA PHE A 71 3.62 -4.38 -3.40
C PHE A 71 2.15 -4.02 -3.54
N LEU A 72 1.46 -4.63 -4.49
CA LEU A 72 0.05 -4.40 -4.77
C LEU A 72 -0.75 -5.63 -4.41
N ILE A 73 -1.83 -5.44 -3.66
CA ILE A 73 -2.79 -6.48 -3.31
C ILE A 73 -4.05 -6.20 -4.14
N ARG A 74 -4.39 -7.11 -5.05
CA ARG A 74 -5.44 -6.91 -6.05
C ARG A 74 -6.52 -7.98 -5.97
N ASN A 75 -7.74 -7.58 -6.25
CA ASN A 75 -8.81 -8.49 -6.57
C ASN A 75 -8.63 -8.97 -8.02
N VAL A 76 -8.48 -10.27 -8.21
CA VAL A 76 -8.27 -10.88 -9.54
C VAL A 76 -9.52 -10.80 -10.41
N GLU A 77 -10.71 -10.88 -9.81
CA GLU A 77 -11.98 -10.87 -10.55
C GLU A 77 -12.29 -9.48 -11.13
N THR A 78 -11.93 -8.42 -10.41
CA THR A 78 -12.25 -7.03 -10.82
C THR A 78 -11.04 -6.24 -11.33
N GLY A 79 -9.82 -6.71 -11.08
CA GLY A 79 -8.57 -5.97 -11.35
C GLY A 79 -8.31 -4.82 -10.38
N GLU A 80 -9.19 -4.59 -9.42
CA GLU A 80 -9.13 -3.51 -8.42
C GLU A 80 -7.96 -3.72 -7.46
N THR A 81 -7.20 -2.66 -7.21
CA THR A 81 -6.20 -2.64 -6.12
C THR A 81 -6.96 -2.46 -4.81
N LEU A 82 -6.91 -3.46 -3.94
CA LEU A 82 -7.55 -3.47 -2.64
C LEU A 82 -6.72 -2.72 -1.59
N ASP A 83 -5.40 -2.92 -1.63
CA ASP A 83 -4.43 -2.27 -0.75
C ASP A 83 -3.02 -2.34 -1.37
N SER A 84 -2.09 -1.59 -0.82
CA SER A 84 -0.68 -1.61 -1.20
C SER A 84 0.22 -1.34 -0.01
N PHE A 85 1.42 -1.88 -0.03
CA PHE A 85 2.44 -1.56 0.97
C PHE A 85 3.80 -1.40 0.33
N ALA A 86 4.69 -0.67 1.00
CA ALA A 86 6.06 -0.45 0.55
C ALA A 86 7.07 -0.99 1.56
N ILE A 87 8.17 -1.53 1.03
CA ILE A 87 9.39 -1.81 1.78
C ILE A 87 10.41 -0.74 1.37
N LEU A 88 10.95 -0.04 2.35
CA LEU A 88 11.99 0.97 2.19
C LEU A 88 13.27 0.39 2.76
N ALA A 89 14.33 0.34 1.95
CA ALA A 89 15.64 -0.14 2.37
C ALA A 89 16.76 0.70 1.75
N GLY A 90 17.95 0.65 2.36
CA GLY A 90 19.10 1.46 1.97
C GLY A 90 19.18 2.82 2.67
N GLU A 91 20.33 3.47 2.52
CA GLU A 91 20.64 4.74 3.20
C GLU A 91 20.20 5.98 2.41
N ALA A 92 20.09 5.88 1.08
CA ALA A 92 19.85 7.01 0.18
C ALA A 92 18.40 7.55 0.17
N LEU A 93 17.45 6.84 0.79
CA LEU A 93 16.03 7.17 0.64
C LEU A 93 15.51 8.15 1.70
N ALA A 94 16.12 8.21 2.88
CA ALA A 94 15.63 9.05 3.97
C ALA A 94 15.91 10.54 3.74
N ASP A 95 17.03 10.87 3.11
CA ASP A 95 17.44 12.26 2.89
C ASP A 95 16.82 12.84 1.61
N ASP A 96 16.77 12.08 0.51
CA ASP A 96 16.12 12.52 -0.73
C ASP A 96 14.60 12.72 -0.57
N ILE A 97 13.89 11.81 0.13
CA ILE A 97 12.45 12.00 0.39
C ILE A 97 12.18 13.20 1.29
N ARG A 98 13.06 13.48 2.27
CA ARG A 98 12.91 14.67 3.13
C ARG A 98 13.12 15.95 2.32
N ALA A 99 14.12 15.97 1.43
CA ALA A 99 14.36 17.11 0.55
C ALA A 99 13.16 17.38 -0.38
N GLU A 100 12.61 16.34 -1.02
CA GLU A 100 11.42 16.47 -1.87
C GLU A 100 10.17 16.87 -1.07
N MET A 101 9.98 16.34 0.14
CA MET A 101 8.88 16.76 1.04
C MET A 101 9.00 18.24 1.46
N ASP A 102 10.21 18.73 1.68
CA ASP A 102 10.43 20.12 2.06
C ASP A 102 10.17 21.05 0.87
N LEU A 103 10.59 20.69 -0.35
CA LEU A 103 10.23 21.41 -1.57
C LEU A 103 8.71 21.48 -1.79
N LEU A 104 8.00 20.36 -1.62
CA LEU A 104 6.54 20.33 -1.75
C LEU A 104 5.83 21.22 -0.71
N ARG A 105 6.39 21.36 0.50
CA ARG A 105 5.86 22.27 1.52
C ARG A 105 6.08 23.73 1.14
N GLU A 106 7.23 24.06 0.57
CA GLU A 106 7.52 25.41 0.10
C GLU A 106 6.55 25.83 -1.01
N GLU A 107 6.32 24.97 -2.00
CA GLU A 107 5.35 25.20 -3.07
C GLU A 107 3.93 25.37 -2.52
N LEU A 108 3.53 24.55 -1.54
CA LEU A 108 2.22 24.65 -0.91
C LEU A 108 2.07 25.95 -0.10
N ASP A 109 3.12 26.43 0.55
CA ASP A 109 3.09 27.70 1.28
C ASP A 109 3.03 28.91 0.34
N LEU A 110 3.66 28.82 -0.82
CA LEU A 110 3.53 29.83 -1.87
C LEU A 110 2.09 29.89 -2.40
N LEU A 111 1.47 28.72 -2.62
CA LEU A 111 0.06 28.61 -2.99
C LEU A 111 -0.87 29.18 -1.90
N LYS A 112 -0.65 28.83 -0.62
CA LYS A 112 -1.43 29.38 0.51
C LYS A 112 -1.32 30.90 0.58
N ARG A 113 -0.14 31.47 0.35
CA ARG A 113 0.08 32.93 0.35
C ARG A 113 -0.66 33.60 -0.80
N ALA A 114 -0.60 33.02 -2.00
CA ALA A 114 -1.34 33.53 -3.16
C ALA A 114 -2.85 33.47 -2.92
N PHE A 115 -3.35 32.35 -2.38
CA PHE A 115 -4.76 32.16 -2.06
C PHE A 115 -5.26 33.14 -0.99
N ARG A 116 -4.51 33.30 0.12
CA ARG A 116 -4.85 34.27 1.17
C ARG A 116 -4.93 35.70 0.64
N ARG A 117 -4.00 36.07 -0.24
CA ARG A 117 -4.00 37.39 -0.90
C ARG A 117 -5.24 37.56 -1.77
N HIS A 118 -5.55 36.56 -2.59
CA HIS A 118 -6.74 36.59 -3.45
C HIS A 118 -8.05 36.71 -2.65
N CYS A 119 -8.18 35.99 -1.53
CA CYS A 119 -9.34 36.12 -0.65
C CYS A 119 -9.48 37.51 -0.01
N LEU A 120 -8.37 38.21 0.22
CA LEU A 120 -8.37 39.58 0.75
C LEU A 120 -8.63 40.63 -0.34
N GLU A 121 -8.21 40.38 -1.58
CA GLU A 121 -8.43 41.26 -2.73
C GLU A 121 -9.85 41.15 -3.30
N THR A 122 -10.56 40.07 -2.99
CA THR A 122 -11.92 39.78 -3.52
C THR A 122 -13.02 40.03 -2.48
N MET A 123 -12.70 40.67 -1.34
CA MET A 123 -13.68 41.17 -0.36
C MET A 123 -13.91 42.67 -0.50
#